data_AF-A0A8J4RHE8-F1
#
_entry.id   AF-A0A8J4RHE8-F1
#
_cell.length_a   1.000
_cell.length_b   1.000
_cell.length_c   1.000
_cell.angle_alpha   90.00
_cell.angle_beta   90.00
_cell.angle_gamma   90.00
#
_symmetry.space_group_name_H-M   'P 1'
#
loop_
_entity.id
_entity.type
_entity.pdbx_description
1 polymer ?
#
loop_
_entity_poly.entity_id
_entity_poly.type
_entity_poly.pdbx_seq_one_letter_code
_entity_poly.pdbx_strand_id
1 'polypeptide(L)'
;MAHQQASGTTTHSQSDQTQGNDARNENKDIEGQCPSKVVEFVSKTKFGPLVRFFLPWYHEILVFFRSIAISLDLLFFYVPMIKEDKKCIGLNKVLFIIAIVLRSVIDIIYIAHFVVKSKIRLDERNNESNTTCWAKVRRHLWFIMFNVLFILPIPQVVMPSIFSEMRRTKPSNITILNSVILLHYGARVSQIYRYILADRASAEKCDKASVWIQASFYLFLYILAGHVMGAFWYFFSTQQLMACWHKAYEIHGDGVEISFNCDHSFRNLSFLDDFCPIDDTPIPSSFDFGIFLEARRSRILESTGFLQKVLYCCWWGLRNLSSFGSNLQTSSYIWENIFALGISIFGLLLFLYFMGNLQVHMQQRTLKSIEACSSSQIEKFEKWWSSQEEDFKGGLRLQMKKKMSKPGKTLPIKRIRLKNKRQS
;
A
#
# COMPACT_ATOMS: atom_id res chain seq x y z
N MET A 1 37.46 -29.87 -27.84
CA MET A 1 38.72 -29.33 -28.40
C MET A 1 38.35 -28.40 -29.55
N ALA A 2 39.01 -27.27 -29.85
CA ALA A 2 39.82 -26.35 -29.06
C ALA A 2 40.04 -25.07 -29.93
N HIS A 3 40.52 -23.96 -29.34
CA HIS A 3 40.78 -22.65 -29.99
C HIS A 3 41.51 -22.73 -31.35
N GLN A 4 41.22 -21.95 -32.40
CA GLN A 4 40.96 -20.49 -32.56
C GLN A 4 42.23 -19.61 -32.60
N GLN A 5 42.64 -19.20 -33.81
CA GLN A 5 43.38 -17.97 -34.21
C GLN A 5 43.52 -18.01 -35.76
N ALA A 6 43.32 -16.99 -36.62
CA ALA A 6 43.29 -15.52 -36.61
C ALA A 6 44.59 -14.82 -37.06
N SER A 7 44.57 -14.10 -38.20
CA SER A 7 45.43 -12.92 -38.50
C SER A 7 45.06 -12.19 -39.81
N GLY A 8 45.24 -10.86 -39.83
CA GLY A 8 45.46 -10.01 -41.04
C GLY A 8 44.25 -9.49 -41.84
N THR A 9 44.27 -8.31 -42.50
CA THR A 9 45.18 -7.13 -42.42
C THR A 9 44.54 -5.91 -43.16
N THR A 10 44.90 -4.64 -42.82
CA THR A 10 44.86 -3.39 -43.66
C THR A 10 43.52 -2.92 -44.31
N THR A 11 43.16 -1.65 -44.57
CA THR A 11 43.35 -0.25 -44.07
C THR A 11 42.97 0.73 -45.21
N HIS A 12 42.09 1.72 -44.99
CA HIS A 12 42.01 3.07 -45.63
C HIS A 12 40.75 3.80 -45.11
N SER A 13 40.81 5.01 -44.51
CA SER A 13 40.97 6.38 -45.05
C SER A 13 39.66 7.10 -45.43
N GLN A 14 39.30 8.12 -44.63
CA GLN A 14 38.88 9.50 -45.02
C GLN A 14 37.60 9.72 -45.86
N SER A 15 36.89 10.86 -45.81
CA SER A 15 36.94 12.09 -44.96
C SER A 15 35.71 12.99 -45.20
N ASP A 16 35.33 13.83 -44.22
CA ASP A 16 34.66 15.16 -44.36
C ASP A 16 33.30 15.25 -45.10
N GLN A 17 32.45 16.30 -45.05
CA GLN A 17 32.15 17.48 -44.20
C GLN A 17 30.63 17.82 -44.44
N THR A 18 29.90 18.82 -43.91
CA THR A 18 30.09 20.05 -43.10
C THR A 18 28.81 20.24 -42.23
N GLN A 19 28.86 20.75 -40.99
CA GLN A 19 28.68 22.15 -40.55
C GLN A 19 27.33 22.85 -40.85
N GLY A 20 26.64 23.31 -39.79
CA GLY A 20 25.46 24.20 -39.85
C GLY A 20 24.91 24.49 -38.45
N ASN A 21 24.87 25.76 -38.05
CA ASN A 21 24.31 26.19 -36.75
C ASN A 21 22.80 26.41 -36.86
N ASP A 22 22.06 26.15 -35.78
CA ASP A 22 21.17 27.19 -35.26
C ASP A 22 20.89 27.00 -33.76
N ALA A 23 20.54 28.08 -33.07
CA ALA A 23 20.25 28.07 -31.64
C ALA A 23 19.17 29.08 -31.26
N ARG A 24 18.37 28.71 -30.24
CA ARG A 24 17.34 29.54 -29.58
C ARG A 24 16.07 29.83 -30.39
N ASN A 25 15.07 28.98 -30.18
CA ASN A 25 13.73 29.38 -29.71
C ASN A 25 12.98 28.11 -29.32
N GLU A 26 12.10 28.03 -28.33
CA GLU A 26 11.67 28.85 -27.20
C GLU A 26 10.70 27.91 -26.42
N ASN A 27 10.10 28.34 -25.30
CA ASN A 27 9.20 27.46 -24.55
C ASN A 27 8.04 26.91 -25.42
N LYS A 28 7.88 25.59 -25.43
CA LYS A 28 6.57 24.96 -25.63
C LYS A 28 6.17 24.23 -24.36
N ASP A 29 5.03 24.64 -23.87
CA ASP A 29 4.45 24.33 -22.57
C ASP A 29 4.42 22.83 -22.29
N ILE A 30 5.00 22.42 -21.16
CA ILE A 30 4.88 21.05 -20.63
C ILE A 30 3.51 20.93 -19.92
N GLU A 31 2.44 21.11 -20.69
CA GLU A 31 1.06 20.99 -20.23
C GLU A 31 0.37 19.79 -20.87
N GLY A 32 -0.43 19.06 -20.08
CA GLY A 32 -1.18 17.90 -20.55
C GLY A 32 -0.40 16.57 -20.53
N GLN A 33 -0.02 16.09 -19.33
CA GLN A 33 0.42 14.71 -19.13
C GLN A 33 -0.61 13.74 -19.75
N CYS A 34 -0.18 12.94 -20.73
CA CYS A 34 -1.09 12.12 -21.53
C CYS A 34 -1.92 11.17 -20.65
N PRO A 35 -3.25 11.11 -20.85
CA PRO A 35 -4.06 10.11 -20.18
C PRO A 35 -3.60 8.69 -20.53
N SER A 36 -3.70 7.77 -19.56
CA SER A 36 -3.58 6.34 -19.83
C SER A 36 -4.52 5.93 -20.97
N LYS A 37 -4.07 5.14 -21.94
CA LYS A 37 -4.93 4.64 -23.03
C LYS A 37 -6.15 3.86 -22.51
N VAL A 38 -6.08 3.32 -21.30
CA VAL A 38 -7.21 2.69 -20.58
C VAL A 38 -8.28 3.72 -20.26
N VAL A 39 -7.87 4.87 -19.74
CA VAL A 39 -8.71 6.03 -19.51
C VAL A 39 -9.32 6.53 -20.82
N GLU A 40 -8.51 6.67 -21.88
CA GLU A 40 -8.96 7.22 -23.16
C GLU A 40 -10.03 6.32 -23.80
N PHE A 41 -9.76 5.02 -23.88
CA PHE A 41 -10.68 4.00 -24.40
C PHE A 41 -12.03 4.01 -23.65
N VAL A 42 -12.00 4.02 -22.31
CA VAL A 42 -13.24 4.01 -21.51
C VAL A 42 -13.97 5.37 -21.60
N SER A 43 -13.25 6.49 -21.74
CA SER A 43 -13.83 7.84 -21.89
C SER A 43 -14.65 8.05 -23.18
N LYS A 44 -14.49 7.15 -24.16
CA LYS A 44 -15.23 7.07 -25.44
C LYS A 44 -16.50 6.21 -25.34
N THR A 45 -16.75 5.53 -24.22
CA THR A 45 -17.97 4.73 -23.98
C THR A 45 -19.10 5.57 -23.39
N LYS A 46 -20.31 4.99 -23.26
CA LYS A 46 -21.48 5.63 -22.64
C LYS A 46 -21.26 6.07 -21.17
N PHE A 47 -20.24 5.55 -20.49
CA PHE A 47 -19.83 5.96 -19.14
C PHE A 47 -18.84 7.14 -19.12
N GLY A 48 -18.50 7.71 -20.28
CA GLY A 48 -17.48 8.75 -20.46
C GLY A 48 -17.51 9.91 -19.46
N PRO A 49 -18.66 10.51 -19.10
CA PRO A 49 -18.72 11.61 -18.13
C PRO A 49 -18.30 11.19 -16.71
N LEU A 50 -18.86 10.08 -16.21
CA LEU A 50 -18.52 9.51 -14.89
C LEU A 50 -17.03 9.15 -14.81
N VAL A 51 -16.52 8.56 -15.90
CA VAL A 51 -15.13 8.14 -16.02
C VAL A 51 -14.20 9.36 -15.97
N ARG A 52 -14.52 10.45 -16.69
CA ARG A 52 -13.76 11.72 -16.65
C ARG A 52 -13.66 12.36 -15.27
N PHE A 53 -14.64 12.14 -14.39
CA PHE A 53 -14.58 12.60 -13.00
C PHE A 53 -13.57 11.79 -12.17
N PHE A 54 -13.58 10.46 -12.28
CA PHE A 54 -12.66 9.59 -11.54
C PHE A 54 -11.26 9.43 -12.17
N LEU A 55 -11.07 9.93 -13.39
CA LEU A 55 -9.82 9.87 -14.18
C LEU A 55 -8.54 10.19 -13.41
N PRO A 56 -8.44 11.32 -12.66
CA PRO A 56 -7.22 11.69 -11.94
C PRO A 56 -6.86 10.71 -10.81
N TRP A 57 -7.88 10.00 -10.30
CA TRP A 57 -7.81 9.12 -9.14
C TRP A 57 -7.85 7.63 -9.52
N TYR A 58 -7.94 7.31 -10.83
CA TYR A 58 -8.19 5.97 -11.34
C TYR A 58 -7.19 4.92 -10.81
N HIS A 59 -5.91 5.31 -10.72
CA HIS A 59 -4.87 4.43 -10.21
C HIS A 59 -5.00 4.18 -8.69
N GLU A 60 -5.19 5.23 -7.90
CA GLU A 60 -5.37 5.14 -6.44
C GLU A 60 -6.65 4.37 -6.07
N ILE A 61 -7.77 4.63 -6.76
CA ILE A 61 -9.04 3.91 -6.59
C ILE A 61 -8.85 2.41 -6.87
N LEU A 62 -8.07 2.05 -7.89
CA LEU A 62 -7.74 0.65 -8.15
C LEU A 62 -6.88 0.02 -7.07
N VAL A 63 -5.96 0.75 -6.43
CA VAL A 63 -5.19 0.22 -5.28
C VAL A 63 -6.08 0.08 -4.05
N PHE A 64 -6.92 1.08 -3.75
CA PHE A 64 -7.88 1.05 -2.66
C PHE A 64 -8.80 -0.17 -2.73
N PHE A 65 -9.39 -0.47 -3.89
CA PHE A 65 -10.17 -1.70 -4.08
C PHE A 65 -9.34 -2.99 -3.97
N ARG A 66 -8.01 -3.00 -4.24
CA ARG A 66 -7.14 -4.19 -4.06
C ARG A 66 -6.86 -4.43 -2.58
N SER A 67 -6.62 -3.36 -1.84
CA SER A 67 -6.48 -3.38 -0.39
C SER A 67 -7.78 -3.86 0.29
N ILE A 68 -8.95 -3.43 -0.21
CA ILE A 68 -10.25 -3.98 0.20
C ILE A 68 -10.37 -5.47 -0.16
N ALA A 69 -9.94 -5.91 -1.35
CA ALA A 69 -10.01 -7.32 -1.74
C ALA A 69 -9.29 -8.24 -0.73
N ILE A 70 -8.08 -7.86 -0.29
CA ILE A 70 -7.33 -8.58 0.77
C ILE A 70 -8.10 -8.58 2.09
N SER A 71 -8.70 -7.45 2.48
CA SER A 71 -9.53 -7.34 3.69
C SER A 71 -10.73 -8.28 3.67
N LEU A 72 -11.36 -8.45 2.50
CA LEU A 72 -12.50 -9.33 2.27
C LEU A 72 -12.11 -10.80 2.20
N ASP A 73 -10.97 -11.15 1.59
CA ASP A 73 -10.43 -12.52 1.61
C ASP A 73 -10.22 -12.98 3.07
N LEU A 74 -9.81 -12.08 3.96
CA LEU A 74 -9.62 -12.39 5.39
C LEU A 74 -10.93 -12.63 6.16
N LEU A 75 -12.11 -12.32 5.61
CA LEU A 75 -13.37 -12.67 6.27
C LEU A 75 -13.55 -14.20 6.40
N PHE A 76 -12.95 -14.98 5.50
CA PHE A 76 -12.97 -16.45 5.58
C PHE A 76 -12.21 -17.00 6.80
N PHE A 77 -11.29 -16.23 7.39
CA PHE A 77 -10.54 -16.60 8.60
C PHE A 77 -11.45 -16.61 9.85
N TYR A 78 -12.50 -15.79 9.85
CA TYR A 78 -13.46 -15.63 10.94
C TYR A 78 -14.74 -16.51 10.82
N VAL A 79 -14.86 -17.24 9.70
CA VAL A 79 -15.95 -18.20 9.42
C VAL A 79 -15.99 -19.42 10.36
N PRO A 80 -14.87 -20.06 10.76
CA PRO A 80 -14.93 -21.03 11.84
C PRO A 80 -15.41 -20.39 13.14
N MET A 81 -16.14 -21.17 13.93
CA MET A 81 -16.70 -20.79 15.22
C MET A 81 -16.63 -22.00 16.14
N ILE A 82 -16.07 -21.82 17.32
CA ILE A 82 -15.97 -22.88 18.32
C ILE A 82 -17.30 -23.00 19.06
N LYS A 83 -17.68 -24.24 19.36
CA LYS A 83 -18.77 -24.58 20.28
C LYS A 83 -18.17 -25.35 21.44
N GLU A 84 -17.81 -24.62 22.49
CA GLU A 84 -17.13 -25.17 23.67
C GLU A 84 -18.04 -26.17 24.41
N ASP A 85 -19.36 -25.96 24.39
CA ASP A 85 -20.40 -26.84 24.95
C ASP A 85 -20.44 -28.25 24.34
N LYS A 86 -19.94 -28.40 23.11
CA LYS A 86 -19.94 -29.65 22.34
C LYS A 86 -18.56 -30.07 21.85
N LYS A 87 -17.53 -29.35 22.31
CA LYS A 87 -16.12 -29.44 21.88
C LYS A 87 -16.00 -29.69 20.37
N CYS A 88 -16.62 -28.81 19.59
CA CYS A 88 -16.72 -28.97 18.13
C CYS A 88 -16.55 -27.63 17.40
N ILE A 89 -16.25 -27.70 16.10
CA ILE A 89 -16.00 -26.53 15.25
C ILE A 89 -17.08 -26.39 14.16
N GLY A 90 -17.89 -25.33 14.31
CA GLY A 90 -19.05 -24.97 13.48
C GLY A 90 -18.77 -23.86 12.47
N LEU A 91 -19.58 -23.80 11.40
CA LEU A 91 -19.37 -22.89 10.27
C LEU A 91 -20.41 -21.77 10.28
N ASN A 92 -19.97 -20.51 10.37
CA ASN A 92 -20.86 -19.35 10.22
C ASN A 92 -21.24 -19.17 8.74
N LYS A 93 -22.30 -19.88 8.30
CA LYS A 93 -22.78 -19.90 6.91
C LYS A 93 -23.13 -18.50 6.40
N VAL A 94 -23.67 -17.63 7.26
CA VAL A 94 -24.03 -16.25 6.90
C VAL A 94 -22.78 -15.44 6.57
N LEU A 95 -21.75 -15.48 7.41
CA LEU A 95 -20.49 -14.80 7.15
C LEU A 95 -19.78 -15.32 5.90
N PHE A 96 -19.79 -16.64 5.67
CA PHE A 96 -19.21 -17.25 4.47
C PHE A 96 -19.88 -16.76 3.18
N ILE A 97 -21.22 -16.68 3.17
CA ILE A 97 -21.99 -16.13 2.03
C ILE A 97 -21.70 -14.64 1.83
N ILE A 98 -21.70 -13.83 2.89
CA ILE A 98 -21.39 -12.40 2.82
C ILE A 98 -19.98 -12.16 2.24
N ALA A 99 -18.99 -12.92 2.72
CA ALA A 99 -17.61 -12.84 2.24
C ALA A 99 -17.49 -13.21 0.75
N ILE A 100 -18.22 -14.22 0.26
CA ILE A 100 -18.29 -14.55 -1.17
C ILE A 100 -18.90 -13.40 -1.96
N VAL A 101 -20.09 -12.91 -1.59
CA VAL A 101 -20.81 -11.86 -2.32
C VAL A 101 -19.98 -10.58 -2.44
N LEU A 102 -19.43 -10.10 -1.31
CA LEU A 102 -18.57 -8.90 -1.32
C LEU A 102 -17.32 -9.09 -2.18
N ARG A 103 -16.69 -10.27 -2.12
CA ARG A 103 -15.49 -10.58 -2.89
C ARG A 103 -15.78 -10.64 -4.40
N SER A 104 -16.91 -11.23 -4.80
CA SER A 104 -17.35 -11.31 -6.20
C SER A 104 -17.63 -9.94 -6.83
N VAL A 105 -18.20 -9.00 -6.09
CA VAL A 105 -18.38 -7.60 -6.56
C VAL A 105 -17.02 -6.98 -6.93
N ILE A 106 -16.00 -7.21 -6.11
CA ILE A 106 -14.64 -6.71 -6.36
C ILE A 106 -13.95 -7.45 -7.52
N ASP A 107 -14.17 -8.76 -7.68
CA ASP A 107 -13.66 -9.50 -8.85
C ASP A 107 -14.26 -9.02 -10.18
N ILE A 108 -15.56 -8.69 -10.22
CA ILE A 108 -16.19 -8.13 -11.44
C ILE A 108 -15.50 -6.83 -11.86
N ILE A 109 -15.16 -5.95 -10.90
CA ILE A 109 -14.41 -4.71 -11.16
C ILE A 109 -13.01 -5.03 -11.73
N TYR A 110 -12.31 -6.03 -11.17
CA TYR A 110 -10.98 -6.42 -11.69
C TYR A 110 -11.01 -7.12 -13.05
N ILE A 111 -12.02 -7.93 -13.33
CA ILE A 111 -12.23 -8.56 -14.63
C ILE A 111 -12.50 -7.48 -15.69
N ALA A 112 -13.37 -6.50 -15.41
CA ALA A 112 -13.63 -5.38 -16.32
C ALA A 112 -12.35 -4.56 -16.59
N HIS A 113 -11.61 -4.18 -15.55
CA HIS A 113 -10.31 -3.50 -15.66
C HIS A 113 -9.32 -4.33 -16.50
N PHE A 114 -9.21 -5.64 -16.23
CA PHE A 114 -8.27 -6.54 -16.89
C PHE A 114 -8.59 -6.73 -18.38
N VAL A 115 -9.86 -6.90 -18.75
CA VAL A 115 -10.28 -7.02 -20.15
C VAL A 115 -9.93 -5.76 -20.94
N VAL A 116 -10.23 -4.57 -20.42
CA VAL A 116 -9.89 -3.30 -21.09
C VAL A 116 -8.36 -3.14 -21.23
N LYS A 117 -7.62 -3.33 -20.13
CA LYS A 117 -6.15 -3.19 -20.12
C LYS A 117 -5.45 -4.22 -21.02
N SER A 118 -6.06 -5.39 -21.22
CA SER A 118 -5.52 -6.42 -22.12
C SER A 118 -5.75 -6.08 -23.60
N LYS A 119 -6.93 -5.56 -23.98
CA LYS A 119 -7.19 -5.09 -25.36
C LYS A 119 -6.17 -4.05 -25.81
N ILE A 120 -6.00 -2.99 -25.01
CA ILE A 120 -5.05 -1.91 -25.32
C ILE A 120 -3.61 -2.41 -25.46
N ARG A 121 -3.19 -3.37 -24.63
CA ARG A 121 -1.86 -3.98 -24.76
C ARG A 121 -1.73 -4.89 -26.00
N LEU A 122 -2.82 -5.41 -26.56
CA LEU A 122 -2.79 -6.07 -27.87
C LEU A 122 -2.63 -5.04 -29.00
N ASP A 123 -3.35 -3.92 -28.94
CA ASP A 123 -3.24 -2.83 -29.91
C ASP A 123 -1.82 -2.24 -29.92
N GLU A 124 -1.24 -1.98 -28.75
CA GLU A 124 0.16 -1.55 -28.60
C GLU A 124 1.16 -2.58 -29.15
N ARG A 125 0.96 -3.87 -28.83
CA ARG A 125 1.82 -4.97 -29.32
C ARG A 125 1.82 -5.07 -30.85
N ASN A 126 0.70 -4.77 -31.50
CA ASN A 126 0.58 -4.80 -32.95
C ASN A 126 1.38 -3.66 -33.60
N ASN A 127 1.39 -2.47 -32.98
CA ASN A 127 2.10 -1.29 -33.48
C ASN A 127 3.62 -1.25 -33.15
N GLU A 128 4.10 -2.07 -32.21
CA GLU A 128 5.52 -2.12 -31.79
C GLU A 128 6.42 -2.78 -32.87
N SER A 129 6.93 -2.05 -33.86
CA SER A 129 7.65 -2.64 -35.01
C SER A 129 8.90 -3.45 -34.67
N ASN A 130 9.66 -3.06 -33.63
CA ASN A 130 11.06 -3.47 -33.45
C ASN A 130 11.28 -4.66 -32.48
N THR A 131 10.29 -5.52 -32.23
CA THR A 131 10.45 -6.71 -31.35
C THR A 131 9.92 -8.00 -31.94
N THR A 132 10.64 -9.11 -31.68
CA THR A 132 10.32 -10.43 -32.24
C THR A 132 8.97 -10.96 -31.76
N CYS A 133 8.26 -11.69 -32.62
CA CYS A 133 6.92 -12.18 -32.34
C CYS A 133 6.85 -13.00 -31.03
N TRP A 134 7.84 -13.86 -30.78
CA TRP A 134 7.92 -14.66 -29.56
C TRP A 134 8.10 -13.81 -28.28
N ALA A 135 8.96 -12.78 -28.33
CA ALA A 135 9.15 -11.87 -27.20
C ALA A 135 7.85 -11.11 -26.87
N LYS A 136 7.12 -10.66 -27.90
CA LYS A 136 5.79 -10.04 -27.77
C LYS A 136 4.77 -10.98 -27.13
N VAL A 137 4.68 -12.24 -27.60
CA VAL A 137 3.80 -13.27 -27.01
C VAL A 137 4.15 -13.51 -25.55
N ARG A 138 5.43 -13.77 -25.24
CA ARG A 138 5.89 -14.04 -23.87
C ARG A 138 5.60 -12.89 -22.91
N ARG A 139 5.86 -11.64 -23.32
CA ARG A 139 5.57 -10.43 -22.53
C ARG A 139 4.07 -10.27 -22.25
N HIS A 140 3.22 -10.57 -23.23
CA HIS A 140 1.77 -10.51 -23.07
C HIS A 140 1.21 -11.63 -22.17
N LEU A 141 1.65 -12.88 -22.38
CA LEU A 141 1.25 -14.04 -21.58
C LEU A 141 1.65 -13.89 -20.10
N TRP A 142 2.85 -13.39 -19.82
CA TRP A 142 3.33 -13.13 -18.45
C TRP A 142 2.49 -12.06 -17.74
N PHE A 143 2.04 -11.04 -18.47
CA PHE A 143 1.07 -10.06 -17.95
C PHE A 143 -0.29 -10.70 -17.63
N ILE A 144 -0.84 -11.52 -18.52
CA ILE A 144 -2.09 -12.26 -18.27
C ILE A 144 -1.96 -13.09 -17.00
N MET A 145 -0.92 -13.93 -16.88
CA MET A 145 -0.71 -14.84 -15.76
C MET A 145 -0.70 -14.13 -14.40
N PHE A 146 -0.01 -12.99 -14.25
CA PHE A 146 -0.03 -12.24 -12.99
C PHE A 146 -1.43 -11.69 -12.64
N ASN A 147 -2.18 -11.17 -13.62
CA ASN A 147 -3.48 -10.57 -13.36
C ASN A 147 -4.55 -11.63 -13.10
N VAL A 148 -4.48 -12.78 -13.78
CA VAL A 148 -5.32 -13.95 -13.53
C VAL A 148 -5.07 -14.50 -12.11
N LEU A 149 -3.80 -14.67 -11.71
CA LEU A 149 -3.44 -15.09 -10.35
C LEU A 149 -3.95 -14.11 -9.27
N PHE A 150 -4.06 -12.82 -9.57
CA PHE A 150 -4.64 -11.83 -8.66
C PHE A 150 -6.17 -11.94 -8.55
N ILE A 151 -6.86 -12.33 -9.63
CA ILE A 151 -8.33 -12.52 -9.63
C ILE A 151 -8.70 -13.83 -8.91
N LEU A 152 -7.94 -14.92 -9.10
CA LEU A 152 -8.24 -16.24 -8.52
C LEU A 152 -8.56 -16.17 -7.00
N PRO A 153 -9.78 -16.52 -6.57
CA PRO A 153 -10.19 -16.44 -5.17
C PRO A 153 -9.74 -17.67 -4.38
N ILE A 154 -8.43 -17.94 -4.34
CA ILE A 154 -7.85 -19.11 -3.68
C ILE A 154 -8.33 -19.28 -2.22
N PRO A 155 -8.48 -18.21 -1.39
CA PRO A 155 -9.02 -18.35 -0.04
C PRO A 155 -10.45 -18.94 0.02
N GLN A 156 -11.31 -18.67 -0.97
CA GLN A 156 -12.67 -19.25 -1.03
C GLN A 156 -12.64 -20.77 -1.22
N VAL A 157 -11.63 -21.29 -1.93
CA VAL A 157 -11.51 -22.72 -2.28
C VAL A 157 -10.70 -23.48 -1.23
N VAL A 158 -9.65 -22.87 -0.67
CA VAL A 158 -8.75 -23.52 0.30
C VAL A 158 -9.33 -23.55 1.72
N MET A 159 -10.11 -22.53 2.12
CA MET A 159 -10.65 -22.49 3.49
C MET A 159 -11.64 -23.61 3.84
N PRO A 160 -12.59 -24.00 2.96
CA PRO A 160 -13.39 -25.21 3.17
C PRO A 160 -12.54 -26.47 3.38
N SER A 161 -11.43 -26.60 2.64
CA SER A 161 -10.50 -27.73 2.78
C SER A 161 -9.74 -27.72 4.12
N ILE A 162 -9.27 -26.55 4.59
CA ILE A 162 -8.64 -26.44 5.91
C ILE A 162 -9.66 -26.74 7.02
N PHE A 163 -10.90 -26.29 6.88
CA PHE A 163 -11.95 -26.65 7.82
C PHE A 163 -12.23 -28.16 7.80
N SER A 164 -12.26 -28.79 6.63
CA SER A 164 -12.35 -30.24 6.52
C SER A 164 -11.21 -30.94 7.28
N GLU A 165 -9.97 -30.46 7.16
CA GLU A 165 -8.83 -30.98 7.93
C GLU A 165 -8.96 -30.72 9.44
N MET A 166 -9.36 -29.52 9.87
CA MET A 166 -9.59 -29.19 11.29
C MET A 166 -10.66 -30.07 11.94
N ARG A 167 -11.61 -30.61 11.17
CA ARG A 167 -12.68 -31.51 11.67
C ARG A 167 -12.25 -32.97 11.80
N ARG A 168 -11.14 -33.39 11.19
CA ARG A 168 -10.63 -34.76 11.23
C ARG A 168 -9.76 -34.94 12.46
N THR A 169 -9.93 -36.02 13.23
CA THR A 169 -9.05 -36.35 14.37
C THR A 169 -7.57 -36.47 14.01
N LYS A 170 -7.27 -36.81 12.75
CA LYS A 170 -5.91 -36.90 12.20
C LYS A 170 -5.79 -35.96 10.98
N PRO A 171 -5.55 -34.65 11.19
CA PRO A 171 -5.29 -33.72 10.09
C PRO A 171 -3.94 -34.07 9.42
N SER A 172 -3.92 -34.09 8.09
CA SER A 172 -2.74 -34.51 7.30
C SER A 172 -2.20 -33.41 6.38
N ASN A 173 -3.07 -32.51 5.91
CA ASN A 173 -2.77 -31.54 4.85
C ASN A 173 -2.73 -30.09 5.35
N ILE A 174 -3.10 -29.84 6.61
CA ILE A 174 -3.33 -28.49 7.16
C ILE A 174 -2.12 -27.55 6.98
N THR A 175 -0.90 -28.04 7.22
CA THR A 175 0.34 -27.27 7.03
C THR A 175 0.53 -26.83 5.57
N ILE A 176 0.29 -27.73 4.60
CA ILE A 176 0.43 -27.44 3.17
C ILE A 176 -0.60 -26.39 2.73
N LEU A 177 -1.85 -26.55 3.18
CA LEU A 177 -2.94 -25.61 2.87
C LEU A 177 -2.68 -24.23 3.48
N ASN A 178 -2.16 -24.16 4.71
CA ASN A 178 -1.68 -22.92 5.34
C ASN A 178 -0.56 -22.27 4.54
N SER A 179 0.44 -23.03 4.06
CA SER A 179 1.52 -22.51 3.21
C SER A 179 1.01 -21.96 1.88
N VAL A 180 0.03 -22.62 1.24
CA VAL A 180 -0.62 -22.14 0.01
C VAL A 180 -1.32 -20.78 0.25
N ILE A 181 -2.02 -20.63 1.38
CA ILE A 181 -2.62 -19.35 1.78
C ILE A 181 -1.54 -18.29 1.98
N LEU A 182 -0.54 -18.54 2.82
CA LEU A 182 0.48 -17.55 3.16
C LEU A 182 1.26 -17.07 1.93
N LEU A 183 1.61 -18.00 1.02
CA LEU A 183 2.25 -17.70 -0.25
C LEU A 183 1.35 -16.86 -1.17
N HIS A 184 0.04 -17.16 -1.24
CA HIS A 184 -0.91 -16.40 -2.05
C HIS A 184 -1.14 -14.98 -1.51
N TYR A 185 -1.26 -14.80 -0.20
CA TYR A 185 -1.33 -13.47 0.42
C TYR A 185 -0.03 -12.68 0.21
N GLY A 186 1.14 -13.29 0.39
CA GLY A 186 2.43 -12.66 0.07
C GLY A 186 2.55 -12.26 -1.41
N ALA A 187 2.03 -13.08 -2.32
CA ALA A 187 1.95 -12.75 -3.74
C ALA A 187 0.99 -11.58 -4.03
N ARG A 188 -0.17 -11.50 -3.36
CA ARG A 188 -1.11 -10.37 -3.48
C ARG A 188 -0.51 -9.07 -2.92
N VAL A 189 0.08 -9.11 -1.73
CA VAL A 189 0.71 -7.94 -1.07
C VAL A 189 1.89 -7.41 -1.89
N SER A 190 2.80 -8.29 -2.35
CA SER A 190 3.94 -7.88 -3.19
C SER A 190 3.52 -7.32 -4.55
N GLN A 191 2.38 -7.74 -5.11
CA GLN A 191 1.80 -7.12 -6.31
C GLN A 191 1.23 -5.71 -6.03
N ILE A 192 0.55 -5.51 -4.90
CA ILE A 192 0.09 -4.18 -4.48
C ILE A 192 1.29 -3.25 -4.24
N TYR A 193 2.30 -3.70 -3.51
CA TYR A 193 3.52 -2.93 -3.25
C TYR A 193 4.23 -2.51 -4.56
N ARG A 194 4.43 -3.44 -5.50
CA ARG A 194 5.00 -3.11 -6.82
C ARG A 194 4.13 -2.14 -7.63
N TYR A 195 2.81 -2.18 -7.48
CA TYR A 195 1.91 -1.23 -8.14
C TYR A 195 2.08 0.17 -7.54
N ILE A 196 2.06 0.32 -6.21
CA ILE A 196 2.26 1.60 -5.51
C ILE A 196 3.64 2.20 -5.86
N LEU A 197 4.69 1.38 -5.91
CA LEU A 197 6.04 1.83 -6.26
C LEU A 197 6.14 2.29 -7.72
N ALA A 198 5.49 1.59 -8.65
CA ALA A 198 5.44 1.99 -10.06
C ALA A 198 4.62 3.26 -10.28
N ASP A 199 3.54 3.46 -9.51
CA ASP A 199 2.71 4.67 -9.58
C ASP A 199 3.49 5.90 -9.12
N ARG A 200 4.13 5.81 -7.94
CA ARG A 200 5.03 6.84 -7.39
C ARG A 200 6.13 7.25 -8.38
N ALA A 201 6.69 6.30 -9.12
CA ALA A 201 7.72 6.57 -10.13
C ALA A 201 7.22 7.33 -11.37
N SER A 202 5.90 7.51 -11.51
CA SER A 202 5.25 8.27 -12.61
C SER A 202 4.51 9.53 -12.14
N ALA A 203 4.48 9.78 -10.82
CA ALA A 203 3.62 10.77 -10.18
C ALA A 203 4.37 12.08 -9.83
N GLU A 204 4.85 12.81 -10.84
CA GLU A 204 5.50 14.13 -10.67
C GLU A 204 4.49 15.27 -10.36
N LYS A 205 3.29 14.94 -9.86
CA LYS A 205 2.11 15.83 -9.84
C LYS A 205 1.78 16.35 -8.44
N CYS A 206 2.43 17.46 -8.06
CA CYS A 206 2.35 18.03 -6.70
C CYS A 206 1.15 18.99 -6.49
N ASP A 207 -0.07 18.45 -6.38
CA ASP A 207 -1.29 19.22 -6.07
C ASP A 207 -1.59 19.32 -4.56
N LYS A 208 -2.11 20.46 -4.10
CA LYS A 208 -2.28 20.82 -2.67
C LYS A 208 -3.28 19.92 -1.93
N ALA A 209 -4.31 19.42 -2.63
CA ALA A 209 -5.30 18.50 -2.11
C ALA A 209 -4.73 17.08 -1.86
N SER A 210 -3.74 16.66 -2.66
CA SER A 210 -3.21 15.28 -2.67
C SER A 210 -2.69 14.83 -1.30
N VAL A 211 -1.93 15.69 -0.61
CA VAL A 211 -1.20 15.31 0.61
C VAL A 211 -2.09 14.77 1.74
N TRP A 212 -3.30 15.30 1.94
CA TRP A 212 -4.21 14.76 2.97
C TRP A 212 -4.76 13.40 2.57
N ILE A 213 -5.18 13.24 1.31
CA ILE A 213 -5.70 11.98 0.75
C ILE A 213 -4.62 10.89 0.82
N GLN A 214 -3.39 11.24 0.44
CA GLN A 214 -2.20 10.39 0.51
C GLN A 214 -1.85 9.97 1.96
N ALA A 215 -1.91 10.89 2.93
CA ALA A 215 -1.70 10.56 4.34
C ALA A 215 -2.80 9.64 4.90
N SER A 216 -4.08 9.91 4.58
CA SER A 216 -5.21 9.05 4.93
C SER A 216 -5.09 7.66 4.29
N PHE A 217 -4.57 7.56 3.06
CA PHE A 217 -4.33 6.28 2.39
C PHE A 217 -3.24 5.45 3.10
N TYR A 218 -2.12 6.06 3.52
CA TYR A 218 -1.12 5.33 4.30
C TYR A 218 -1.61 4.92 5.69
N LEU A 219 -2.44 5.74 6.34
CA LEU A 219 -3.12 5.35 7.59
C LEU A 219 -4.09 4.17 7.36
N PHE A 220 -4.85 4.19 6.26
CA PHE A 220 -5.72 3.08 5.87
C PHE A 220 -4.92 1.78 5.62
N LEU A 221 -3.77 1.85 4.94
CA LEU A 221 -2.89 0.68 4.77
C LEU A 221 -2.33 0.17 6.12
N TYR A 222 -2.02 1.06 7.06
CA TYR A 222 -1.57 0.69 8.41
C TYR A 222 -2.67 -0.02 9.22
N ILE A 223 -3.89 0.52 9.21
CA ILE A 223 -5.07 -0.10 9.84
C ILE A 223 -5.39 -1.45 9.18
N LEU A 224 -5.28 -1.55 7.85
CA LEU A 224 -5.46 -2.79 7.11
C LEU A 224 -4.41 -3.85 7.51
N ALA A 225 -3.15 -3.46 7.74
CA ALA A 225 -2.15 -4.38 8.28
C ALA A 225 -2.53 -4.88 9.69
N GLY A 226 -3.13 -4.03 10.53
CA GLY A 226 -3.74 -4.43 11.81
C GLY A 226 -4.84 -5.49 11.64
N HIS A 227 -5.76 -5.30 10.69
CA HIS A 227 -6.78 -6.31 10.35
C HIS A 227 -6.16 -7.61 9.80
N VAL A 228 -5.11 -7.53 8.98
CA VAL A 228 -4.37 -8.70 8.47
C VAL A 228 -3.79 -9.52 9.62
N MET A 229 -3.01 -8.89 10.51
CA MET A 229 -2.40 -9.61 11.64
C MET A 229 -3.45 -10.12 12.62
N GLY A 230 -4.54 -9.37 12.84
CA GLY A 230 -5.68 -9.80 13.63
C GLY A 230 -6.39 -11.04 13.09
N ALA A 231 -6.62 -11.09 11.77
CA ALA A 231 -7.27 -12.22 11.12
C ALA A 231 -6.39 -13.47 11.14
N PHE A 232 -5.09 -13.34 10.84
CA PHE A 232 -4.12 -14.44 11.00
C PHE A 232 -4.07 -14.94 12.46
N TRP A 233 -4.04 -14.03 13.45
CA TRP A 233 -4.09 -14.40 14.87
C TRP A 233 -5.37 -15.15 15.25
N TYR A 234 -6.55 -14.72 14.79
CA TYR A 234 -7.81 -15.43 15.05
C TYR A 234 -7.81 -16.86 14.48
N PHE A 235 -7.32 -16.99 13.24
CA PHE A 235 -7.26 -18.27 12.54
C PHE A 235 -6.24 -19.22 13.17
N PHE A 236 -5.05 -18.71 13.53
CA PHE A 236 -4.04 -19.49 14.25
C PHE A 236 -4.48 -19.83 15.68
N SER A 237 -5.21 -18.95 16.38
CA SER A 237 -5.84 -19.29 17.67
C SER A 237 -6.83 -20.44 17.55
N THR A 238 -7.64 -20.43 16.47
CA THR A 238 -8.56 -21.53 16.16
C THR A 238 -7.78 -22.82 15.90
N GLN A 239 -6.73 -22.78 15.07
CA GLN A 239 -5.90 -23.96 14.79
C GLN A 239 -5.12 -24.46 16.01
N GLN A 240 -4.65 -23.58 16.89
CA GLN A 240 -3.96 -23.93 18.13
C GLN A 240 -4.90 -24.66 19.11
N LEU A 241 -6.17 -24.23 19.20
CA LEU A 241 -7.19 -24.98 19.95
C LEU A 241 -7.47 -26.35 19.33
N MET A 242 -7.61 -26.44 18.01
CA MET A 242 -7.78 -27.75 17.36
C MET A 242 -6.54 -28.64 17.56
N ALA A 243 -5.32 -28.10 17.48
CA ALA A 243 -4.09 -28.84 17.76
C ALA A 243 -4.03 -29.35 19.20
N CYS A 244 -4.51 -28.55 20.16
CA CYS A 244 -4.69 -29.00 21.54
C CYS A 244 -5.69 -30.16 21.65
N TRP A 245 -6.87 -30.03 21.04
CA TRP A 245 -7.88 -31.11 21.05
C TRP A 245 -7.38 -32.40 20.37
N HIS A 246 -6.62 -32.30 19.28
CA HIS A 246 -5.98 -33.45 18.64
C HIS A 246 -4.96 -34.13 19.56
N LYS A 247 -4.08 -33.35 20.21
CA LYS A 247 -3.08 -33.89 21.14
C LYS A 247 -3.72 -34.50 22.40
N ALA A 248 -4.75 -33.86 22.95
CA ALA A 248 -5.53 -34.39 24.06
C ALA A 248 -6.20 -35.73 23.69
N TYR A 249 -6.75 -35.82 22.47
CA TYR A 249 -7.36 -37.03 21.93
C TYR A 249 -6.35 -38.15 21.65
N GLU A 250 -5.14 -37.81 21.19
CA GLU A 250 -4.05 -38.77 20.97
C GLU A 250 -3.56 -39.42 22.28
N ILE A 251 -3.63 -38.69 23.40
CA ILE A 251 -3.16 -39.16 24.72
C ILE A 251 -4.27 -39.87 25.52
N HIS A 252 -5.51 -39.36 25.48
CA HIS A 252 -6.61 -39.82 26.36
C HIS A 252 -7.80 -40.43 25.61
N GLY A 253 -7.80 -40.44 24.27
CA GLY A 253 -8.85 -41.05 23.46
C GLY A 253 -8.80 -42.58 23.47
N ASP A 254 -9.94 -43.21 23.24
CA ASP A 254 -10.10 -44.68 23.19
C ASP A 254 -9.76 -45.29 21.82
N GLY A 255 -9.04 -44.55 20.96
CA GLY A 255 -8.61 -44.98 19.63
C GLY A 255 -9.70 -44.95 18.55
N VAL A 256 -10.96 -44.70 18.88
CA VAL A 256 -12.08 -44.63 17.91
C VAL A 256 -11.96 -43.35 17.07
N GLU A 257 -12.13 -43.42 15.75
CA GLU A 257 -12.05 -42.21 14.91
C GLU A 257 -13.30 -41.32 15.09
N ILE A 258 -13.16 -40.21 15.82
CA ILE A 258 -14.19 -39.18 15.96
C ILE A 258 -13.95 -38.01 14.98
N SER A 259 -14.98 -37.17 14.78
CA SER A 259 -14.86 -35.89 14.09
C SER A 259 -15.36 -34.76 14.97
N PHE A 260 -14.59 -33.66 15.01
CA PHE A 260 -14.97 -32.42 15.70
C PHE A 260 -16.04 -31.61 14.95
N ASN A 261 -16.83 -32.23 14.06
CA ASN A 261 -17.95 -31.55 13.39
C ASN A 261 -19.17 -31.44 14.30
N CYS A 262 -19.70 -30.23 14.47
CA CYS A 262 -20.87 -29.97 15.30
C CYS A 262 -22.19 -30.59 14.83
N ASP A 263 -22.24 -31.13 13.60
CA ASP A 263 -23.41 -31.85 13.09
C ASP A 263 -23.41 -33.34 13.51
N HIS A 264 -22.28 -33.86 14.03
CA HIS A 264 -22.07 -35.28 14.38
C HIS A 264 -21.41 -35.54 15.75
N SER A 265 -20.95 -34.49 16.46
CA SER A 265 -20.41 -34.63 17.82
C SER A 265 -21.54 -34.89 18.84
N PHE A 266 -21.59 -36.12 19.37
CA PHE A 266 -22.55 -36.57 20.40
C PHE A 266 -21.87 -37.24 21.61
N ARG A 267 -20.53 -37.19 21.70
CA ARG A 267 -19.77 -37.87 22.76
C ARG A 267 -19.35 -36.90 23.86
N ASN A 268 -19.31 -37.37 25.10
CA ASN A 268 -18.67 -36.61 26.18
C ASN A 268 -17.16 -36.57 25.94
N LEU A 269 -16.58 -35.36 25.96
CA LEU A 269 -15.17 -35.08 25.70
C LEU A 269 -14.56 -34.22 26.82
N SER A 270 -15.03 -34.38 28.06
CA SER A 270 -14.64 -33.53 29.21
C SER A 270 -13.14 -33.48 29.50
N PHE A 271 -12.36 -34.51 29.14
CA PHE A 271 -10.89 -34.51 29.25
C PHE A 271 -10.22 -33.40 28.39
N LEU A 272 -10.95 -32.81 27.44
CA LEU A 272 -10.49 -31.64 26.68
C LEU A 272 -10.51 -30.35 27.52
N ASP A 273 -11.31 -30.26 28.57
CA ASP A 273 -11.27 -29.12 29.49
C ASP A 273 -9.99 -29.12 30.33
N ASP A 274 -9.62 -30.28 30.87
CA ASP A 274 -8.43 -30.46 31.70
C ASP A 274 -7.12 -30.23 30.92
N PHE A 275 -7.05 -30.72 29.67
CA PHE A 275 -5.85 -30.60 28.84
C PHE A 275 -5.76 -29.29 28.06
N CYS A 276 -6.90 -28.70 27.69
CA CYS A 276 -6.99 -27.46 26.90
C CYS A 276 -7.73 -26.33 27.67
N PRO A 277 -7.23 -25.93 28.85
CA PRO A 277 -7.92 -24.97 29.73
C PRO A 277 -8.09 -23.60 29.06
N ILE A 278 -9.01 -22.80 29.61
CA ILE A 278 -9.26 -21.41 29.18
C ILE A 278 -8.34 -20.42 29.91
N ASP A 279 -7.77 -20.81 31.05
CA ASP A 279 -6.96 -19.99 31.95
C ASP A 279 -5.67 -20.70 32.39
N ASP A 280 -4.69 -19.90 32.86
CA ASP A 280 -3.38 -20.35 33.37
C ASP A 280 -3.44 -21.05 34.74
N THR A 281 -4.46 -21.89 35.00
CA THR A 281 -4.43 -22.78 36.17
C THR A 281 -3.28 -23.77 35.99
N PRO A 282 -2.23 -23.76 36.83
CA PRO A 282 -0.97 -24.44 36.53
C PRO A 282 -1.07 -25.96 36.78
N ILE A 283 -1.68 -26.67 35.85
CA ILE A 283 -1.73 -28.13 35.81
C ILE A 283 -0.47 -28.61 35.07
N PRO A 284 0.40 -29.47 35.65
CA PRO A 284 1.68 -29.86 35.04
C PRO A 284 1.62 -30.58 33.68
N SER A 285 0.41 -30.82 33.15
CA SER A 285 0.14 -31.48 31.87
C SER A 285 -0.69 -30.63 30.89
N SER A 286 -1.09 -29.40 31.24
CA SER A 286 -1.91 -28.55 30.37
C SER A 286 -1.15 -28.04 29.15
N PHE A 287 -1.87 -27.81 28.05
CA PHE A 287 -1.31 -27.28 26.81
C PHE A 287 -1.06 -25.76 26.87
N ASP A 288 0.16 -25.35 26.51
CA ASP A 288 0.55 -23.93 26.41
C ASP A 288 0.01 -23.30 25.10
N PHE A 289 -0.75 -22.21 25.27
CA PHE A 289 -1.36 -21.46 24.17
C PHE A 289 -0.59 -20.18 23.79
N GLY A 290 0.38 -19.74 24.58
CA GLY A 290 1.15 -18.51 24.37
C GLY A 290 0.28 -17.30 23.95
N ILE A 291 0.64 -16.65 22.84
CA ILE A 291 -0.05 -15.46 22.31
C ILE A 291 -1.52 -15.71 21.91
N PHE A 292 -1.92 -16.98 21.76
CA PHE A 292 -3.28 -17.37 21.38
C PHE A 292 -4.22 -17.52 22.58
N LEU A 293 -3.70 -17.51 23.82
CA LEU A 293 -4.49 -17.65 25.04
C LEU A 293 -5.51 -16.51 25.24
N GLU A 294 -5.16 -15.28 24.84
CA GLU A 294 -6.06 -14.11 24.88
C GLU A 294 -7.33 -14.35 24.02
N ALA A 295 -7.28 -15.18 22.98
CA ALA A 295 -8.45 -15.55 22.17
C ALA A 295 -9.38 -16.58 22.86
N ARG A 296 -8.85 -17.47 23.73
CA ARG A 296 -9.67 -18.34 24.59
C ARG A 296 -10.34 -17.53 25.69
N ARG A 297 -9.55 -16.74 26.43
CA ARG A 297 -10.03 -15.90 27.55
C ARG A 297 -11.11 -14.90 27.16
N SER A 298 -10.95 -14.25 26.01
CA SER A 298 -11.96 -13.32 25.47
C SER A 298 -13.20 -14.01 24.87
N ARG A 299 -13.19 -15.35 24.78
CA ARG A 299 -14.22 -16.18 24.12
C ARG A 299 -14.55 -15.75 22.68
N ILE A 300 -13.64 -15.04 22.01
CA ILE A 300 -13.88 -14.53 20.66
C ILE A 300 -13.99 -15.66 19.63
N LEU A 301 -13.42 -16.83 19.94
CA LEU A 301 -13.59 -18.06 19.16
C LEU A 301 -15.04 -18.60 19.20
N GLU A 302 -15.74 -18.43 20.32
CA GLU A 302 -17.15 -18.85 20.52
C GLU A 302 -18.16 -17.86 19.93
N SER A 303 -17.80 -16.57 19.79
CA SER A 303 -18.74 -15.52 19.37
C SER A 303 -19.36 -15.76 17.99
N THR A 304 -20.66 -15.52 17.87
CA THR A 304 -21.41 -15.52 16.61
C THR A 304 -21.28 -14.19 15.84
N GLY A 305 -20.94 -13.09 16.53
CA GLY A 305 -20.96 -11.73 16.00
C GLY A 305 -19.73 -11.40 15.14
N PHE A 306 -19.85 -11.48 13.82
CA PHE A 306 -18.70 -11.28 12.91
C PHE A 306 -18.03 -9.90 13.10
N LEU A 307 -18.79 -8.83 13.31
CA LEU A 307 -18.24 -7.48 13.51
C LEU A 307 -17.46 -7.38 14.82
N GLN A 308 -17.90 -8.08 15.87
CA GLN A 308 -17.17 -8.18 17.14
C GLN A 308 -15.82 -8.88 16.92
N LYS A 309 -15.80 -10.03 16.21
CA LYS A 309 -14.56 -10.72 15.83
C LYS A 309 -13.61 -9.80 15.07
N VAL A 310 -14.09 -9.18 13.98
CA VAL A 310 -13.27 -8.33 13.11
C VAL A 310 -12.70 -7.13 13.87
N LEU A 311 -13.51 -6.41 14.66
CA LEU A 311 -13.03 -5.23 15.40
C LEU A 311 -12.07 -5.61 16.54
N TYR A 312 -12.38 -6.66 17.31
CA TYR A 312 -11.52 -7.10 18.42
C TYR A 312 -10.16 -7.61 17.92
N CYS A 313 -10.15 -8.42 16.87
CA CYS A 313 -8.92 -8.95 16.28
C CYS A 313 -8.14 -7.87 15.51
N CYS A 314 -8.82 -6.96 14.79
CA CYS A 314 -8.15 -5.80 14.18
C CYS A 314 -7.50 -4.90 15.25
N TRP A 315 -8.15 -4.70 16.40
CA TRP A 315 -7.54 -4.01 17.55
C TRP A 315 -6.32 -4.77 18.08
N TRP A 316 -6.42 -6.08 18.28
CA TRP A 316 -5.28 -6.93 18.70
C TRP A 316 -4.07 -6.79 17.77
N GLY A 317 -4.30 -6.89 16.45
CA GLY A 317 -3.26 -6.77 15.45
C GLY A 317 -2.66 -5.36 15.37
N LEU A 318 -3.50 -4.32 15.44
CA LEU A 318 -3.07 -2.93 15.43
C LEU A 318 -2.26 -2.55 16.70
N ARG A 319 -2.70 -3.03 17.87
CA ARG A 319 -2.01 -2.87 19.16
C ARG A 319 -0.60 -3.43 19.08
N ASN A 320 -0.46 -4.68 18.63
CA ASN A 320 0.83 -5.36 18.56
C ASN A 320 1.74 -4.86 17.43
N LEU A 321 1.20 -4.43 16.28
CA LEU A 321 2.01 -3.74 15.25
C LEU A 321 2.54 -2.39 15.75
N SER A 322 1.72 -1.61 16.46
CA SER A 322 2.10 -0.31 17.03
C SER A 322 3.09 -0.41 18.18
N SER A 323 3.12 -1.54 18.91
CA SER A 323 4.09 -1.82 19.97
C SER A 323 5.23 -2.75 19.55
N PHE A 324 5.37 -3.02 18.25
CA PHE A 324 6.39 -3.92 17.67
C PHE A 324 6.43 -5.32 18.33
N GLY A 325 5.29 -5.82 18.80
CA GLY A 325 5.17 -7.11 19.48
C GLY A 325 5.73 -7.16 20.91
N SER A 326 6.09 -6.03 21.52
CA SER A 326 6.82 -5.95 22.81
C SER A 326 6.20 -6.75 23.98
N ASN A 327 4.90 -6.98 23.94
CA ASN A 327 4.13 -7.63 25.02
C ASN A 327 3.66 -9.04 24.63
N LEU A 328 4.14 -9.60 23.50
CA LEU A 328 3.81 -10.95 23.08
C LEU A 328 4.64 -11.97 23.88
N GLN A 329 3.96 -12.76 24.71
CA GLN A 329 4.54 -13.90 25.41
C GLN A 329 4.26 -15.16 24.61
N THR A 330 5.30 -15.73 24.00
CA THR A 330 5.19 -16.89 23.10
C THR A 330 5.46 -18.21 23.80
N SER A 331 4.75 -19.27 23.39
CA SER A 331 5.09 -20.64 23.78
C SER A 331 6.41 -21.10 23.14
N SER A 332 6.81 -22.35 23.41
CA SER A 332 7.92 -23.02 22.69
C SER A 332 7.59 -23.38 21.22
N TYR A 333 6.40 -23.09 20.72
CA TYR A 333 5.95 -23.48 19.38
C TYR A 333 6.62 -22.65 18.26
N ILE A 334 7.30 -23.32 17.34
CA ILE A 334 8.14 -22.68 16.30
C ILE A 334 7.34 -21.70 15.42
N TRP A 335 6.15 -22.08 14.95
CA TRP A 335 5.35 -21.24 14.05
C TRP A 335 4.77 -20.00 14.72
N GLU A 336 4.50 -20.08 16.03
CA GLU A 336 4.09 -18.94 16.85
C GLU A 336 5.22 -17.91 16.99
N ASN A 337 6.44 -18.39 17.30
CA ASN A 337 7.63 -17.55 17.40
C ASN A 337 7.95 -16.86 16.05
N ILE A 338 7.79 -17.57 14.93
CA ILE A 338 7.92 -16.99 13.57
C ILE A 338 6.85 -15.91 13.32
N PHE A 339 5.61 -16.13 13.75
CA PHE A 339 4.53 -15.15 13.60
C PHE A 339 4.73 -13.90 14.46
N ALA A 340 5.15 -14.06 15.73
CA ALA A 340 5.48 -12.95 16.63
C ALA A 340 6.65 -12.12 16.12
N LEU A 341 7.74 -12.77 15.68
CA LEU A 341 8.88 -12.11 15.01
C LEU A 341 8.44 -11.35 13.75
N GLY A 342 7.51 -11.93 12.97
CA GLY A 342 6.88 -11.27 11.84
C GLY A 342 6.15 -9.98 12.24
N ILE A 343 5.35 -10.01 13.32
CA ILE A 343 4.64 -8.83 13.84
C ILE A 343 5.64 -7.73 14.25
N SER A 344 6.74 -8.06 14.92
CA SER A 344 7.79 -7.09 15.29
C SER A 344 8.43 -6.44 14.06
N ILE A 345 8.85 -7.23 13.07
CA ILE A 345 9.51 -6.73 11.85
C ILE A 345 8.54 -5.90 11.01
N PHE A 346 7.32 -6.38 10.76
CA PHE A 346 6.32 -5.64 9.99
C PHE A 346 5.85 -4.37 10.71
N GLY A 347 5.68 -4.42 12.04
CA GLY A 347 5.32 -3.25 12.84
C GLY A 347 6.34 -2.13 12.71
N LEU A 348 7.63 -2.46 12.89
CA LEU A 348 8.73 -1.50 12.76
C LEU A 348 8.82 -0.91 11.34
N LEU A 349 8.79 -1.77 10.31
CA LEU A 349 8.87 -1.32 8.91
C LEU A 349 7.66 -0.44 8.51
N LEU A 350 6.45 -0.82 8.92
CA LEU A 350 5.23 -0.05 8.64
C LEU A 350 5.21 1.29 9.39
N PHE A 351 5.68 1.33 10.64
CA PHE A 351 5.77 2.56 11.42
C PHE A 351 6.81 3.52 10.82
N LEU A 352 8.01 3.04 10.51
CA LEU A 352 9.05 3.83 9.84
C LEU A 352 8.58 4.34 8.47
N TYR A 353 7.90 3.51 7.68
CA TYR A 353 7.31 3.93 6.41
C TYR A 353 6.22 4.98 6.59
N PHE A 354 5.28 4.79 7.51
CA PHE A 354 4.20 5.75 7.77
C PHE A 354 4.75 7.09 8.25
N MET A 355 5.57 7.08 9.30
CA MET A 355 6.17 8.29 9.88
C MET A 355 7.09 9.01 8.91
N GLY A 356 7.95 8.28 8.18
CA GLY A 356 8.88 8.87 7.22
C GLY A 356 8.17 9.58 6.06
N ASN A 357 7.16 8.96 5.46
CA ASN A 357 6.36 9.61 4.41
C ASN A 357 5.56 10.81 4.99
N LEU A 358 4.96 10.67 6.16
CA LEU A 358 4.19 11.75 6.81
C LEU A 358 5.07 12.96 7.15
N GLN A 359 6.27 12.73 7.69
CA GLN A 359 7.23 13.78 8.04
C GLN A 359 7.68 14.57 6.80
N VAL A 360 8.05 13.89 5.71
CA VAL A 360 8.44 14.54 4.45
C VAL A 360 7.29 15.41 3.90
N HIS A 361 6.06 14.91 3.92
CA HIS A 361 4.90 15.67 3.46
C HIS A 361 4.57 16.90 4.34
N MET A 362 4.75 16.80 5.66
CA MET A 362 4.58 17.94 6.56
C MET A 362 5.68 18.98 6.34
N GLN A 363 6.95 18.56 6.24
CA GLN A 363 8.08 19.45 5.96
C GLN A 363 7.93 20.19 4.62
N GLN A 364 7.49 19.50 3.56
CA GLN A 364 7.18 20.11 2.25
C GLN A 364 6.08 21.18 2.35
N ARG A 365 5.05 20.97 3.19
CA ARG A 365 4.00 21.98 3.43
C ARG A 365 4.53 23.17 4.24
N THR A 366 5.34 22.94 5.26
CA THR A 366 6.00 24.00 6.05
C THR A 366 6.87 24.88 5.16
N LEU A 367 7.74 24.30 4.33
CA LEU A 367 8.58 25.04 3.38
C LEU A 367 7.75 25.91 2.43
N LYS A 368 6.73 25.33 1.76
CA LYS A 368 5.83 26.10 0.87
C LYS A 368 5.06 27.22 1.59
N SER A 369 4.79 27.09 2.88
CA SER A 369 4.18 28.16 3.68
C SER A 369 5.16 29.28 4.04
N ILE A 370 6.44 28.94 4.28
CA ILE A 370 7.52 29.91 4.52
C ILE A 370 7.85 30.67 3.23
N GLU A 371 7.93 29.98 2.09
CA GLU A 371 8.10 30.57 0.75
C GLU A 371 7.00 31.60 0.46
N ALA A 372 5.72 31.21 0.59
CA ALA A 372 4.59 32.11 0.36
C ALA A 372 4.57 33.32 1.33
N CYS A 373 4.97 33.13 2.59
CA CYS A 373 5.14 34.21 3.55
C CYS A 373 6.26 35.17 3.14
N SER A 374 7.41 34.64 2.72
CA SER A 374 8.56 35.40 2.22
C SER A 374 8.20 36.24 1.01
N SER A 375 7.56 35.66 -0.01
CA SER A 375 7.07 36.38 -1.19
C SER A 375 6.10 37.51 -0.81
N SER A 376 5.18 37.29 0.14
CA SER A 376 4.28 38.34 0.62
C SER A 376 4.99 39.47 1.39
N GLN A 377 6.13 39.19 2.03
CA GLN A 377 6.95 40.24 2.65
C GLN A 377 7.74 41.04 1.61
N ILE A 378 8.28 40.38 0.58
CA ILE A 378 8.96 41.03 -0.55
C ILE A 378 7.99 41.96 -1.29
N GLU A 379 6.79 41.49 -1.63
CA GLU A 379 5.74 42.27 -2.29
C GLU A 379 5.35 43.53 -1.49
N LYS A 380 5.28 43.43 -0.15
CA LYS A 380 5.02 44.58 0.74
C LYS A 380 6.18 45.57 0.74
N PHE A 381 7.43 45.07 0.74
CA PHE A 381 8.63 45.91 0.70
C PHE A 381 8.76 46.64 -0.65
N GLU A 382 8.53 45.97 -1.77
CA GLU A 382 8.54 46.58 -3.11
C GLU A 382 7.47 47.68 -3.24
N LYS A 383 6.25 47.41 -2.76
CA LYS A 383 5.17 48.43 -2.73
C LYS A 383 5.57 49.64 -1.89
N TRP A 384 6.12 49.43 -0.68
CA TRP A 384 6.62 50.51 0.17
C TRP A 384 7.74 51.31 -0.51
N TRP A 385 8.73 50.64 -1.11
CA TRP A 385 9.84 51.28 -1.82
C TRP A 385 9.35 52.14 -3.00
N SER A 386 8.43 51.60 -3.82
CA SER A 386 7.88 52.32 -4.97
C SER A 386 7.15 53.62 -4.56
N SER A 387 6.46 53.62 -3.42
CA SER A 387 5.84 54.84 -2.86
C SER A 387 6.90 55.87 -2.48
N GLN A 388 7.97 55.46 -1.77
CA GLN A 388 9.05 56.37 -1.37
C GLN A 388 9.80 56.95 -2.56
N GLU A 389 9.98 56.19 -3.64
CA GLU A 389 10.66 56.68 -4.84
C GLU A 389 9.83 57.71 -5.62
N GLU A 390 8.50 57.53 -5.71
CA GLU A 390 7.61 58.54 -6.31
C GLU A 390 7.47 59.79 -5.43
N ASP A 391 7.40 59.66 -4.10
CA ASP A 391 7.47 60.81 -3.17
C ASP A 391 8.75 61.62 -3.38
N PHE A 392 9.90 60.94 -3.49
CA PHE A 392 11.20 61.57 -3.73
C PHE A 392 11.25 62.29 -5.10
N LYS A 393 10.82 61.62 -6.18
CA LYS A 393 10.71 62.23 -7.54
C LYS A 393 9.76 63.42 -7.55
N GLY A 394 8.63 63.32 -6.85
CA GLY A 394 7.64 64.39 -6.67
C GLY A 394 8.25 65.61 -5.99
N GLY A 395 8.90 65.41 -4.84
CA GLY A 395 9.60 66.47 -4.11
C GLY A 395 10.70 67.15 -4.94
N LEU A 396 11.47 66.37 -5.72
CA LEU A 396 12.55 66.89 -6.56
C LEU A 396 12.00 67.73 -7.74
N ARG A 397 10.93 67.26 -8.40
CA ARG A 397 10.17 68.04 -9.41
C ARG A 397 9.62 69.35 -8.82
N LEU A 398 9.11 69.32 -7.58
CA LEU A 398 8.59 70.48 -6.86
C LEU A 398 9.67 71.53 -6.56
N GLN A 399 10.87 71.09 -6.12
CA GLN A 399 12.02 71.98 -5.95
C GLN A 399 12.49 72.57 -7.28
N MET A 400 12.48 71.78 -8.37
CA MET A 400 12.89 72.24 -9.70
C MET A 400 11.92 73.30 -10.25
N LYS A 401 10.60 73.09 -10.12
CA LYS A 401 9.58 74.13 -10.38
C LYS A 401 9.79 75.38 -9.51
N LYS A 402 10.04 75.24 -8.21
CA LYS A 402 10.31 76.39 -7.30
C LYS A 402 11.61 77.16 -7.64
N LYS A 403 12.58 76.54 -8.32
CA LYS A 403 13.76 77.22 -8.87
C LYS A 403 13.47 77.92 -10.19
N MET A 404 12.77 77.26 -11.12
CA MET A 404 12.40 77.84 -12.43
C MET A 404 11.39 78.99 -12.30
N SER A 405 10.49 78.93 -11.31
CA SER A 405 9.47 79.94 -11.02
C SER A 405 10.01 81.21 -10.32
N LYS A 406 11.33 81.36 -10.16
CA LYS A 406 11.96 82.58 -9.61
C LYS A 406 12.72 83.32 -10.72
N PRO A 407 12.18 84.43 -11.26
CA PRO A 407 12.91 85.28 -12.18
C PRO A 407 14.14 85.88 -11.51
N GLY A 408 15.26 85.97 -12.23
CA GLY A 408 16.40 86.80 -11.86
C GLY A 408 17.28 86.29 -10.71
N LYS A 409 18.21 85.37 -11.03
CA LYS A 409 19.62 85.50 -10.61
C LYS A 409 20.53 84.68 -11.52
N THR A 410 21.53 85.36 -12.07
CA THR A 410 22.43 84.84 -13.12
C THR A 410 23.28 83.67 -12.62
N LEU A 411 23.56 82.69 -13.50
CA LEU A 411 24.52 81.63 -13.24
C LEU A 411 25.95 82.20 -13.16
N PRO A 412 26.66 82.09 -12.02
CA PRO A 412 28.11 82.25 -12.02
C PRO A 412 28.74 80.95 -12.54
N ILE A 413 29.35 80.98 -13.72
CA ILE A 413 30.13 79.85 -14.25
C ILE A 413 31.44 79.73 -13.45
N LYS A 414 31.37 79.18 -12.23
CA LYS A 414 32.55 78.75 -11.49
C LYS A 414 33.08 77.46 -12.11
N ARG A 415 34.19 77.57 -12.85
CA ARG A 415 35.01 76.42 -13.26
C ARG A 415 35.28 75.54 -12.04
N ILE A 416 34.75 74.31 -12.03
CA ILE A 416 35.18 73.28 -11.07
C ILE A 416 36.57 72.82 -11.51
N ARG A 417 37.60 73.50 -11.01
CA ARG A 417 39.00 73.12 -11.19
C ARG A 417 39.26 71.93 -10.26
N LEU A 418 39.70 70.80 -10.84
CA LEU A 418 39.97 69.57 -10.11
C LEU A 418 40.84 69.82 -8.86
N LYS A 419 40.33 69.44 -7.68
CA LYS A 419 41.14 69.12 -6.50
C LYS A 419 40.94 67.66 -6.14
N ASN A 420 41.64 66.81 -6.86
CA ASN A 420 41.89 65.43 -6.44
C ASN A 420 42.64 65.48 -5.10
N LYS A 421 42.07 64.94 -4.03
CA LYS A 421 42.73 64.85 -2.71
C LYS A 421 42.67 63.40 -2.23
N ARG A 422 43.85 62.77 -2.19
CA ARG A 422 44.07 61.42 -1.64
C ARG A 422 44.03 61.44 -0.10
N GLN A 423 43.91 60.23 0.44
CA GLN A 423 44.22 59.83 1.83
C GLN A 423 43.28 60.38 2.92
N SER A 424 43.12 59.67 4.04
CA SER A 424 43.72 58.37 4.42
C SER A 424 42.70 57.23 4.36
#